data_AF-A0A8T5E0C8-F1
#
_entry.id   AF-A0A8T5E0C8-F1
#
_cell.length_a   1.000
_cell.length_b   1.000
_cell.length_c   1.000
_cell.angle_alpha   90.00
_cell.angle_beta   90.00
_cell.angle_gamma   90.00
#
_symmetry.space_group_name_H-M   'P 1'
#
loop_
_entity.id
_entity.type
_entity.pdbx_description
1 polymer ?
#
loop_
_entity_poly.entity_id
_entity_poly.type
_entity_poly.pdbx_seq_one_letter_code
_entity_poly.pdbx_strand_id
1 'polypeptide(L)'
;ELLNELVGAIRDNSELHLGFYNRANNISLKVHAFQLLPGIGKSKAQKMVQSRGMAGWMEFSEVDEACEIDSVKLLAERYLIEIEDPLNNRSILDHLIRTSN
;
A
#
# COMPACT_ATOMS: atom_id res chain seq x y z
N GLU A 1 -12.74 -11.73 -12.20
CA GLU A 1 -13.12 -10.39 -11.72
C GLU A 1 -11.85 -9.58 -11.50
N LEU A 2 -11.84 -8.30 -11.88
CA LEU A 2 -10.67 -7.42 -11.98
C LEU A 2 -9.78 -7.41 -10.73
N LEU A 3 -10.38 -7.50 -9.53
CA LEU A 3 -9.64 -7.56 -8.27
C LEU A 3 -8.64 -8.74 -8.22
N ASN A 4 -9.04 -9.92 -8.70
CA ASN A 4 -8.17 -11.10 -8.71
C ASN A 4 -7.02 -10.95 -9.72
N GLU A 5 -7.26 -10.26 -10.84
CA GLU A 5 -6.22 -9.94 -11.82
C GLU A 5 -5.20 -8.96 -11.24
N LEU A 6 -5.64 -7.94 -10.50
CA LEU A 6 -4.76 -7.02 -9.78
C LEU A 6 -3.93 -7.74 -8.71
N VAL A 7 -4.53 -8.65 -7.94
CA VAL A 7 -3.80 -9.49 -6.97
C VAL A 7 -2.71 -10.30 -7.67
N GLY A 8 -3.02 -10.90 -8.83
CA GLY A 8 -2.03 -11.62 -9.65
C GLY A 8 -0.89 -10.71 -10.09
N ALA A 9 -1.21 -9.57 -10.69
CA ALA A 9 -0.23 -8.61 -11.18
C ALA A 9 0.69 -8.05 -10.07
N ILE A 10 0.14 -7.80 -8.87
CA ILE A 10 0.91 -7.37 -7.70
C ILE A 10 1.90 -8.44 -7.27
N ARG A 11 1.50 -9.72 -7.27
CA ARG A 11 2.38 -10.84 -6.90
C ARG A 11 3.49 -11.06 -7.92
N ASP A 12 3.17 -10.93 -9.21
CA ASP A 12 4.15 -11.05 -10.29
C ASP A 12 5.21 -9.94 -10.26
N ASN A 13 4.89 -8.77 -9.68
CA ASN A 13 5.77 -7.62 -9.55
C ASN A 13 5.97 -7.22 -8.07
N SER A 14 6.15 -8.22 -7.20
CA SER A 14 6.07 -8.05 -5.75
C SER A 14 6.99 -6.97 -5.20
N GLU A 15 8.25 -6.91 -5.64
CA GLU A 15 9.24 -5.92 -5.18
C GLU A 15 8.79 -4.47 -5.44
N LEU A 16 8.26 -4.21 -6.63
CA LEU A 16 7.77 -2.88 -7.02
C LEU A 16 6.65 -2.43 -6.08
N HIS A 17 5.68 -3.32 -5.84
CA HIS A 17 4.48 -3.03 -5.07
C HIS A 17 4.73 -3.03 -3.56
N LEU A 18 5.62 -3.89 -3.05
CA LEU A 18 6.12 -3.84 -1.68
C LEU A 18 6.81 -2.49 -1.41
N GLY A 19 7.39 -1.89 -2.45
CA GLY A 19 7.90 -0.53 -2.44
C GLY A 19 6.93 0.52 -1.90
N PHE A 20 5.62 0.37 -2.08
CA PHE A 20 4.62 1.24 -1.42
C PHE A 20 4.75 1.16 0.10
N TYR A 21 4.79 -0.05 0.65
CA TYR A 21 4.86 -0.26 2.10
C TYR A 21 6.15 0.29 2.70
N ASN A 22 7.26 0.06 2.02
CA ASN A 22 8.58 0.50 2.48
C ASN A 22 8.79 2.01 2.35
N ARG A 23 8.22 2.65 1.33
CA ARG A 23 8.43 4.09 1.05
C ARG A 23 7.28 4.99 1.52
N ALA A 24 6.17 4.41 1.98
CA ALA A 24 5.02 5.16 2.48
C ALA A 24 5.42 6.20 3.52
N ASN A 25 4.92 7.41 3.36
CA ASN A 25 5.25 8.54 4.23
C ASN A 25 4.00 9.37 4.55
N ASN A 26 4.19 10.39 5.39
CA ASN A 26 3.15 11.38 5.64
C ASN A 26 2.78 12.11 4.34
N ILE A 27 1.51 11.99 3.97
CA ILE A 27 0.86 12.73 2.89
C ILE A 27 0.70 14.21 3.29
N SER A 28 0.38 14.44 4.56
CA SER A 28 0.25 15.74 5.20
C SER A 28 0.64 15.62 6.67
N LEU A 29 0.63 16.72 7.41
CA LEU A 29 0.91 16.72 8.86
C LEU A 29 0.00 15.77 9.67
N LYS A 30 -1.17 15.40 9.16
CA LYS A 30 -2.16 14.58 9.89
C LYS A 30 -2.42 13.22 9.24
N VAL A 31 -2.04 13.02 7.97
CA VAL A 31 -2.40 11.84 7.18
C VAL A 31 -1.15 11.13 6.71
N HIS A 32 -1.08 9.83 7.01
CA HIS A 32 -0.04 8.92 6.54
C HIS A 32 -0.54 8.13 5.33
N ALA A 33 0.33 7.80 4.37
CA ALA A 33 -0.04 7.09 3.14
C ALA A 33 -0.74 5.74 3.39
N PHE A 34 -0.44 5.03 4.48
CA PHE A 34 -1.18 3.82 4.86
C PHE A 34 -2.67 4.04 5.08
N GLN A 35 -3.11 5.25 5.44
CA GLN A 35 -4.54 5.55 5.60
C GLN A 35 -5.28 5.66 4.27
N LEU A 36 -4.57 5.56 3.14
CA LEU A 36 -5.20 5.40 1.83
C LEU A 36 -5.72 3.97 1.61
N LEU A 37 -5.15 2.98 2.30
CA LEU A 37 -5.60 1.59 2.19
C LEU A 37 -7.01 1.43 2.80
N PRO A 38 -7.92 0.69 2.16
CA PRO A 38 -9.26 0.45 2.69
C PRO A 38 -9.22 -0.12 4.11
N GLY A 39 -10.05 0.42 5.00
CA GLY A 39 -10.14 -0.05 6.38
C GLY A 39 -8.97 0.33 7.30
N ILE A 40 -7.93 1.02 6.80
CA ILE A 40 -6.78 1.42 7.62
C ILE A 40 -6.97 2.83 8.19
N GLY A 41 -7.43 2.91 9.44
CA GLY A 41 -7.51 4.16 10.19
C GLY A 41 -6.18 4.64 10.78
N LYS A 42 -6.17 5.84 11.39
CA LYS A 42 -4.99 6.48 11.99
C LYS A 42 -4.21 5.59 12.96
N SER A 43 -4.90 4.89 13.87
CA SER A 43 -4.25 4.03 14.87
C SER A 43 -3.51 2.85 14.22
N LYS A 44 -4.15 2.16 13.28
CA LYS A 44 -3.55 1.05 12.55
C LYS A 44 -2.38 1.53 11.67
N ALA A 45 -2.53 2.65 10.98
CA ALA A 45 -1.44 3.25 10.20
C ALA A 45 -0.21 3.58 11.07
N GLN A 46 -0.39 4.08 12.29
CA GLN A 46 0.73 4.33 13.22
C GLN A 46 1.42 3.03 13.65
N LYS A 47 0.66 1.96 13.92
CA LYS A 47 1.22 0.63 14.21
C LYS A 47 2.02 0.09 13.03
N MET A 48 1.51 0.24 11.80
CA MET A 48 2.23 -0.19 10.59
C MET A 48 3.56 0.56 10.42
N VAL A 49 3.60 1.87 10.68
CA VAL A 49 4.85 2.66 10.64
C VAL A 49 5.86 2.15 11.67
N GLN A 50 5.41 1.84 12.89
CA GLN A 50 6.28 1.28 13.92
C GLN A 50 6.80 -0.10 13.53
N SER A 51 5.94 -0.94 12.96
CA SER A 51 6.25 -2.32 12.56
C SER A 51 7.24 -2.38 11.40
N ARG A 52 7.15 -1.44 10.46
CA ARG A 52 8.10 -1.31 9.35
C ARG A 52 9.54 -1.10 9.80
N GLY A 53 9.73 -0.36 10.90
CA GLY A 53 11.04 0.08 11.35
C GLY A 53 11.81 0.86 10.27
N MET A 54 13.15 0.90 10.40
CA MET A 54 14.03 1.56 9.43
C MET A 54 14.40 0.65 8.25
N ALA A 55 14.41 -0.66 8.44
CA ALA A 55 14.82 -1.62 7.42
C ALA A 55 13.72 -1.87 6.37
N GLY A 56 12.45 -1.68 6.74
CA GLY A 56 11.33 -2.09 5.89
C GLY A 56 11.09 -3.60 5.95
N TRP A 57 10.26 -4.07 5.03
CA TRP A 57 9.92 -5.47 4.83
C TRP A 57 10.55 -6.01 3.54
N MET A 58 10.87 -7.29 3.52
CA MET A 58 11.45 -7.99 2.36
C MET A 58 10.39 -8.63 1.48
N GLU A 59 9.23 -8.96 2.05
CA GLU A 59 8.11 -9.60 1.35
C GLU A 59 6.77 -9.26 1.99
N PHE A 60 5.68 -9.51 1.26
CA PHE A 60 4.31 -9.19 1.74
C PHE A 60 3.90 -10.00 2.97
N SER A 61 4.37 -11.23 3.12
CA SER A 61 4.13 -12.07 4.33
C SER A 61 4.62 -11.37 5.60
N GLU A 62 5.76 -10.70 5.56
CA GLU A 62 6.25 -9.95 6.74
C GLU A 62 5.34 -8.76 7.08
N VAL A 63 4.75 -8.11 6.06
CA VAL A 63 3.76 -7.05 6.27
C VAL A 63 2.50 -7.63 6.91
N ASP A 64 2.02 -8.75 6.36
CA ASP A 64 0.80 -9.43 6.80
C ASP A 64 0.92 -9.88 8.26
N GLU A 65 2.04 -10.51 8.63
CA GLU A 65 2.32 -10.97 9.98
C GLU A 65 2.48 -9.79 10.96
N ALA A 66 3.29 -8.80 10.60
CA ALA A 66 3.58 -7.68 11.50
C ALA A 66 2.37 -6.77 11.71
N CYS A 67 1.51 -6.66 10.68
CA CYS A 67 0.38 -5.73 10.68
C CYS A 67 -0.97 -6.43 10.83
N GLU A 68 -1.06 -7.76 10.84
CA GLU A 68 -2.32 -8.52 10.87
C GLU A 68 -3.31 -8.03 9.78
N ILE A 69 -2.86 -8.05 8.52
CA ILE A 69 -3.62 -7.62 7.34
C ILE A 69 -3.38 -8.58 6.16
N ASP A 70 -4.14 -8.39 5.07
CA ASP A 70 -3.84 -8.96 3.75
C ASP A 70 -3.34 -7.81 2.86
N SER A 71 -2.02 -7.61 2.85
CA SER A 71 -1.37 -6.47 2.22
C SER A 71 -1.55 -6.45 0.71
N VAL A 72 -1.43 -7.61 0.04
CA VAL A 72 -1.65 -7.73 -1.40
C VAL A 72 -3.08 -7.38 -1.76
N LYS A 73 -4.07 -7.94 -1.03
CA LYS A 73 -5.47 -7.65 -1.29
C LYS A 73 -5.82 -6.19 -1.03
N LEU A 74 -5.35 -5.61 0.08
CA LEU A 74 -5.58 -4.21 0.41
C LEU A 74 -5.02 -3.26 -0.67
N LEU A 75 -3.84 -3.58 -1.19
CA LEU A 75 -3.25 -2.80 -2.28
C LEU A 75 -4.04 -2.96 -3.59
N ALA A 76 -4.52 -4.16 -3.89
CA ALA A 76 -5.37 -4.43 -5.05
C ALA A 76 -6.72 -3.70 -4.97
N GLU A 77 -7.40 -3.76 -3.82
CA GLU A 77 -8.63 -3.01 -3.55
C GLU A 77 -8.39 -1.51 -3.70
N ARG A 78 -7.25 -1.03 -3.23
CA ARG A 78 -6.88 0.38 -3.37
C ARG A 78 -6.69 0.80 -4.82
N TYR A 79 -6.03 -0.01 -5.65
CA TYR A 79 -5.92 0.25 -7.08
C TYR A 79 -7.28 0.24 -7.77
N LEU A 80 -8.16 -0.69 -7.40
CA LEU A 80 -9.51 -0.71 -7.96
C LEU A 80 -10.25 0.60 -7.68
N ILE A 81 -10.21 1.11 -6.44
CA ILE A 81 -10.82 2.40 -6.08
C ILE A 81 -10.20 3.57 -6.89
N GLU A 82 -8.89 3.55 -7.12
CA GLU A 82 -8.21 4.58 -7.93
C GLU A 82 -8.58 4.52 -9.41
N ILE A 83 -8.79 3.32 -9.96
CA ILE A 83 -9.22 3.12 -11.34
C ILE A 83 -10.69 3.55 -11.52
N GLU A 84 -11.54 3.27 -10.54
CA GLU A 84 -12.96 3.64 -10.55
C GLU A 84 -13.19 5.14 -10.32
N ASP A 85 -12.31 5.82 -9.57
CA ASP A 85 -12.37 7.27 -9.33
C ASP A 85 -10.99 7.96 -9.44
N PRO A 86 -10.47 8.13 -10.67
CA PRO A 86 -9.12 8.68 -10.89
C PRO A 86 -8.99 10.17 -10.54
N LEU A 87 -10.09 10.93 -10.53
CA LEU A 87 -10.08 12.38 -10.37
C LEU A 87 -10.15 12.83 -8.91
N ASN A 88 -10.75 12.03 -8.03
CA ASN A 88 -10.96 12.42 -6.64
C ASN A 88 -10.08 11.65 -5.65
N ASN A 89 -9.25 10.73 -6.14
CA ASN A 89 -8.42 9.91 -5.27
C ASN A 89 -6.93 10.26 -5.37
N ARG A 90 -6.22 10.18 -4.23
CA ARG A 90 -4.77 10.34 -4.23
C ARG A 90 -4.12 9.06 -4.79
N SER A 91 -3.57 9.14 -6.00
CA SER A 91 -2.98 8.00 -6.71
C SER A 91 -1.76 7.42 -5.99
N ILE A 92 -1.86 6.16 -5.52
CA ILE A 92 -0.71 5.35 -5.09
C ILE A 92 0.11 4.95 -6.32
N LEU A 93 -0.55 4.70 -7.46
CA LEU A 93 0.12 4.31 -8.70
C LEU A 93 1.12 5.38 -9.17
N ASP A 94 0.76 6.65 -9.08
CA ASP A 94 1.65 7.76 -9.44
C ASP A 94 2.89 7.81 -8.53
N HIS A 95 2.72 7.48 -7.25
CA HIS A 95 3.82 7.42 -6.30
C HIS A 95 4.78 6.26 -6.61
N LEU A 96 4.27 5.14 -7.10
CA LEU A 96 5.10 3.99 -7.50
C LEU A 96 5.90 4.27 -8.78
N ILE A 97 5.26 4.87 -9.78
CA ILE A 97 5.91 5.19 -11.07
C ILE A 97 7.02 6.23 -10.88
N ARG A 98 6.78 7.28 -10.08
CA ARG A 98 7.77 8.36 -9.85
C ARG A 98 8.99 7.94 -9.02
N THR A 99 8.91 6.83 -8.28
CA THR A 99 10.05 6.30 -7.50
C THR A 99 10.93 5.33 -8.27
N SER A 100 10.59 5.05 -9.53
CA SER A 100 11.31 4.11 -10.41
C SER A 100 12.25 4.79 -11.42
N ASN A 101 12.46 6.12 -11.29
CA ASN A 101 13.36 6.93 -12.14
C ASN A 101 14.57 7.42 -11.36
#